data_AF-A0A2D3T1V9-F1
#
_entry.id   AF-A0A2D3T1V9-F1
#
_cell.length_a   1.000
_cell.length_b   1.000
_cell.length_c   1.000
_cell.angle_alpha   90.00
_cell.angle_beta   90.00
_cell.angle_gamma   90.00
#
_symmetry.space_group_name_H-M   'P 1'
#
loop_
_entity.id
_entity.type
_entity.pdbx_description
1 polymer ?
#
loop_
_entity_poly.entity_id
_entity_poly.type
_entity_poly.pdbx_seq_one_letter_code
_entity_poly.pdbx_strand_id
1 'polypeptide(L)'
;MRKLNGIIIPATQSPEEILKSSVSGAMREQCTTHIYLANPKADYDQYVNQLKVPERYFNIIKNLDPLSRQFLIVKSPLYKGDLNDFAALVTLDLSGLGVTTKLLSTDKDDLEVFDSLFKDGMRPDEWIDTYLKLVA
;
A
#
# COMPACT_ATOMS: atom_id res chain seq x y z
N MET A 1 11.98 -15.96 8.18
CA MET A 1 11.13 -15.90 6.97
C MET A 1 11.89 -15.77 5.65
N ARG A 2 13.03 -15.06 5.58
CA ARG A 2 13.91 -15.05 4.38
C ARG A 2 14.34 -16.44 3.86
N LYS A 3 14.50 -17.43 4.75
CA LYS A 3 14.81 -18.83 4.38
C LYS A 3 13.61 -19.61 3.79
N LEU A 4 12.40 -19.04 3.80
CA LEU A 4 11.16 -19.67 3.33
C LEU A 4 10.48 -18.89 2.19
N ASN A 5 11.15 -17.89 1.58
CA ASN A 5 10.58 -17.00 0.56
C ASN A 5 9.25 -16.32 0.97
N GLY A 6 8.99 -16.20 2.26
CA GLY A 6 7.79 -15.51 2.76
C GLY A 6 7.95 -14.00 2.65
N ILE A 7 7.01 -13.35 1.97
CA ILE A 7 6.85 -11.90 1.94
C ILE A 7 5.76 -11.55 2.96
N ILE A 8 6.07 -10.67 3.91
CA ILE A 8 5.06 -10.03 4.76
C ILE A 8 4.94 -8.59 4.29
N ILE A 9 3.73 -8.21 3.88
CA ILE A 9 3.36 -6.82 3.58
C ILE A 9 2.37 -6.38 4.65
N PRO A 10 2.85 -5.84 5.78
CA PRO A 10 1.97 -5.23 6.74
C PRO A 10 1.47 -3.90 6.15
N ALA A 11 0.21 -3.89 5.73
CA ALA A 11 -0.46 -2.68 5.24
C ALA A 11 -1.36 -2.15 6.35
N THR A 12 -1.01 -1.03 6.94
CA THR A 12 -1.84 -0.31 7.92
C THR A 12 -1.92 1.16 7.55
N GLN A 13 -3.04 1.77 7.88
CA GLN A 13 -3.26 3.20 7.76
C GLN A 13 -2.78 3.97 9.00
N SER A 14 -2.38 3.25 10.07
CA SER A 14 -1.97 3.81 11.35
C SER A 14 -0.58 3.30 11.79
N PRO A 15 0.45 4.17 11.76
CA PRO A 15 1.75 3.87 12.36
C PRO A 15 1.66 3.44 13.83
N GLU A 16 0.67 3.96 14.55
CA GLU A 16 0.43 3.64 15.96
C GLU A 16 0.05 2.17 16.17
N GLU A 17 -0.70 1.58 15.23
CA GLU A 17 -1.03 0.15 15.27
C GLU A 17 0.20 -0.72 15.06
N ILE A 18 1.11 -0.31 14.17
CA ILE A 18 2.40 -1.00 14.01
C ILE A 18 3.16 -0.94 15.33
N LEU A 19 3.25 0.23 15.95
CA LEU A 19 4.00 0.43 17.19
C LEU A 19 3.44 -0.42 18.35
N LYS A 20 2.11 -0.54 18.44
CA LYS A 20 1.42 -1.39 19.43
C LYS A 20 1.51 -2.88 19.14
N SER A 21 1.88 -3.26 17.91
CA SER A 21 1.92 -4.66 17.49
C SER A 21 3.13 -5.39 18.08
N SER A 22 2.92 -6.66 18.44
CA SER A 22 4.00 -7.55 18.90
C SER A 22 5.07 -7.81 17.83
N VAL A 23 4.78 -7.48 16.57
CA VAL A 23 5.73 -7.61 15.45
C VAL A 23 6.46 -6.31 15.10
N SER A 24 6.25 -5.21 15.84
CA SER A 24 6.84 -3.89 15.55
C SER A 24 8.36 -3.91 15.42
N GLY A 25 9.05 -4.54 16.38
CA GLY A 25 10.50 -4.70 16.36
C GLY A 25 10.98 -5.56 15.19
N ALA A 26 10.26 -6.64 14.90
CA ALA A 26 10.58 -7.52 13.77
C ALA A 26 10.37 -6.82 12.43
N MET A 27 9.33 -6.00 12.28
CA MET A 27 9.13 -5.18 11.08
C MET A 27 10.28 -4.21 10.89
N ARG A 28 10.68 -3.49 11.94
CA ARG A 28 11.81 -2.55 11.88
C ARG A 28 13.13 -3.23 11.49
N GLU A 29 13.39 -4.43 12.01
CA GLU A 29 14.69 -5.09 11.85
C GLU A 29 14.75 -6.07 10.66
N GLN A 30 13.61 -6.60 10.22
CA GLN A 30 13.56 -7.65 9.20
C GLN A 30 12.93 -7.19 7.88
N CYS A 31 12.22 -6.05 7.85
CA CYS A 31 11.76 -5.47 6.58
C CYS A 31 12.91 -4.70 5.92
N THR A 32 13.47 -5.26 4.85
CA THR A 32 14.49 -4.57 4.05
C THR A 32 13.90 -3.60 3.03
N THR A 33 12.62 -3.77 2.68
CA THR A 33 11.91 -2.93 1.71
C THR A 33 10.67 -2.36 2.38
N HIS A 34 10.51 -1.05 2.25
CA HIS A 34 9.39 -0.28 2.78
C HIS A 34 8.68 0.43 1.64
N ILE A 35 7.35 0.43 1.67
CA ILE A 35 6.50 1.19 0.76
C ILE A 35 5.69 2.14 1.62
N TYR A 36 5.91 3.43 1.45
CA TYR A 36 5.21 4.48 2.19
C TYR A 36 4.26 5.22 1.27
N LEU A 37 2.97 5.19 1.61
CA LEU A 37 1.95 6.01 0.98
C LEU A 37 1.98 7.44 1.55
N ALA A 38 1.34 8.37 0.84
CA ALA A 38 1.11 9.72 1.34
C ALA A 38 0.40 9.69 2.70
N ASN A 39 0.97 10.38 3.69
CA ASN A 39 0.33 10.57 4.98
C ASN A 39 0.48 12.02 5.46
N PRO A 40 -0.43 12.93 5.05
CA PRO A 40 -0.42 14.33 5.51
C PRO A 40 -0.59 14.48 7.03
N LYS A 41 -1.07 13.44 7.70
CA LYS A 41 -1.24 13.38 9.16
C LYS A 41 -0.07 12.68 9.86
N ALA A 42 1.01 12.33 9.14
CA ALA A 42 2.17 11.66 9.73
C ALA A 42 2.73 12.44 10.91
N ASP A 43 2.94 11.74 12.02
CA ASP A 43 3.51 12.28 13.25
C ASP A 43 5.02 12.05 13.28
N TYR A 44 5.80 13.09 13.60
CA TYR A 44 7.26 13.00 13.56
C TYR A 44 7.79 12.01 14.60
N ASP A 45 7.21 11.98 15.80
CA ASP A 45 7.68 11.10 16.87
C ASP A 45 7.44 9.63 16.50
N GLN A 46 6.24 9.30 16.02
CA GLN A 46 5.91 7.95 15.56
C GLN A 46 6.83 7.48 14.43
N TYR A 47 7.01 8.29 13.38
CA TYR A 47 7.79 7.89 12.21
C TYR A 47 9.30 7.91 12.46
N VAL A 48 9.85 9.04 12.92
CA VAL A 48 11.30 9.25 13.01
C VAL A 48 11.85 8.68 14.30
N ASN A 49 11.23 8.97 15.44
CA ASN A 49 11.79 8.59 16.75
C ASN A 49 11.51 7.12 17.07
N GLN A 50 10.31 6.63 16.81
CA GLN A 50 9.90 5.28 17.19
C GLN A 50 10.15 4.25 16.08
N LEU A 51 9.59 4.48 14.87
CA LEU A 51 9.77 3.58 13.72
C LEU A 51 11.14 3.72 13.04
N LYS A 52 11.95 4.71 13.42
CA LYS A 52 13.30 4.96 12.87
C LYS A 52 13.31 5.23 11.37
N VAL A 53 12.24 5.81 10.83
CA VAL A 53 12.21 6.30 9.45
C VAL A 53 13.14 7.51 9.34
N PRO A 54 14.13 7.50 8.45
CA PRO A 54 14.97 8.67 8.22
C PRO A 54 14.16 9.93 7.90
N GLU A 55 14.54 11.06 8.49
CA GLU A 55 13.81 12.34 8.37
C GLU A 55 13.57 12.76 6.91
N ARG A 56 14.56 12.52 6.02
CA ARG A 56 14.42 12.78 4.58
C ARG A 56 13.23 12.06 3.95
N TYR A 57 12.92 10.84 4.41
CA TYR A 57 11.79 10.06 3.91
C TYR A 57 10.49 10.48 4.58
N PHE A 58 10.51 10.77 5.88
CA PHE A 58 9.37 11.38 6.58
C PHE A 58 8.88 12.65 5.86
N ASN A 59 9.79 13.55 5.49
CA ASN A 59 9.45 14.77 4.78
C ASN A 59 8.80 14.50 3.42
N ILE A 60 9.20 13.45 2.70
CA ILE A 60 8.52 13.04 1.46
C ILE A 60 7.13 12.51 1.79
N ILE A 61 7.00 11.58 2.75
CA ILE A 61 5.74 10.94 3.14
C ILE A 61 4.69 11.97 3.57
N LYS A 62 5.09 12.96 4.37
CA LYS A 62 4.23 14.01 4.91
C LYS A 62 3.72 14.97 3.84
N ASN A 63 4.55 15.28 2.85
CA ASN A 63 4.27 16.27 1.81
C ASN A 63 3.78 15.66 0.49
N LEU A 64 3.71 14.33 0.40
CA LEU A 64 3.20 13.66 -0.79
C LEU A 64 1.69 13.91 -0.91
N ASP A 65 1.24 14.30 -2.11
CA ASP A 65 -0.18 14.49 -2.37
C ASP A 65 -0.91 13.13 -2.36
N PRO A 66 -1.91 12.91 -1.47
CA PRO A 66 -2.68 11.67 -1.44
C PRO A 66 -3.38 11.32 -2.75
N LEU A 67 -3.68 12.31 -3.59
CA LEU A 67 -4.37 12.12 -4.87
C LEU A 67 -3.41 11.84 -6.03
N SER A 68 -2.10 12.01 -5.82
CA SER A 68 -1.08 11.82 -6.86
C SER A 68 -0.91 10.37 -7.33
N ARG A 69 -1.47 9.40 -6.60
CA ARG A 69 -1.21 7.95 -6.77
C ARG A 69 0.28 7.62 -6.67
N GLN A 70 1.04 8.44 -5.96
CA GLN A 70 2.45 8.21 -5.73
C GLN A 70 2.72 7.56 -4.38
N PHE A 71 3.82 6.84 -4.30
CA PHE A 71 4.33 6.28 -3.07
C PHE A 71 5.86 6.17 -3.10
N LEU A 72 6.46 6.23 -1.92
CA LEU A 72 7.90 6.12 -1.74
C LEU A 72 8.28 4.66 -1.48
N ILE A 73 9.13 4.08 -2.30
CA ILE A 73 9.81 2.81 -2.01
C ILE A 73 11.18 3.12 -1.44
N VAL A 74 11.52 2.54 -0.29
CA VAL A 74 12.87 2.56 0.28
C VAL A 74 13.34 1.12 0.47
N LYS A 75 14.55 0.79 -0.01
CA LYS A 75 15.14 -0.52 0.18
C LYS A 75 16.65 -0.42 0.44
N SER A 76 17.25 -1.54 0.82
CA SER A 76 18.70 -1.65 0.99
C SER A 76 19.48 -1.11 -0.23
N PRO A 77 20.72 -0.64 -0.03
CA PRO A 77 21.55 -0.14 -1.12
C PRO A 77 21.61 -1.08 -2.33
N LEU A 78 21.55 -0.53 -3.54
CA LEU A 78 21.38 -1.31 -4.78
C LEU A 78 22.68 -1.92 -5.27
N TYR A 79 23.77 -1.15 -5.18
CA TYR A 79 25.07 -1.54 -5.67
C TYR A 79 26.08 -1.68 -4.53
N LYS A 80 27.07 -2.53 -4.74
CA LYS A 80 28.16 -2.71 -3.78
C LYS A 80 28.93 -1.39 -3.65
N GLY A 81 28.98 -0.84 -2.44
CA GLY A 81 29.64 0.43 -2.15
C GLY A 81 28.69 1.60 -1.95
N ASP A 82 27.39 1.43 -2.23
CA ASP A 82 26.38 2.42 -1.87
C ASP A 82 26.31 2.54 -0.34
N LEU A 83 26.43 3.77 0.16
CA LEU A 83 26.38 4.09 1.58
C LEU A 83 24.95 4.40 2.07
N ASN A 84 24.04 4.64 1.11
CA ASN A 84 22.68 5.06 1.38
C ASN A 84 21.68 4.04 0.84
N ASP A 85 20.52 3.97 1.49
CA ASP A 85 19.38 3.21 0.99
C ASP A 85 18.97 3.69 -0.40
N PHE A 86 18.56 2.75 -1.25
CA PHE A 86 17.90 3.10 -2.50
C PHE A 86 16.49 3.58 -2.19
N ALA A 87 16.12 4.74 -2.73
CA ALA A 87 14.79 5.29 -2.61
C ALA A 87 14.25 5.71 -3.98
N ALA A 88 13.00 5.41 -4.26
CA ALA A 88 12.31 5.80 -5.48
C ALA A 88 10.90 6.29 -5.17
N LEU A 89 10.53 7.42 -5.77
CA LEU A 89 9.14 7.86 -5.83
C LEU A 89 8.49 7.22 -7.05
N VAL A 90 7.41 6.47 -6.84
CA VAL A 90 6.74 5.68 -7.87
C VAL A 90 5.34 6.20 -8.06
N THR A 91 4.90 6.38 -9.31
CA THR A 91 3.51 6.68 -9.66
C THR A 91 2.80 5.39 -10.08
N LEU A 92 1.66 5.08 -9.47
CA LEU A 92 0.80 3.98 -9.88
C LEU A 92 -0.15 4.44 -10.99
N ASP A 93 0.24 4.16 -12.23
CA ASP A 93 -0.62 4.41 -13.38
C ASP A 93 -1.66 3.28 -13.54
N LEU A 94 -2.92 3.60 -13.27
CA LEU A 94 -4.06 2.69 -13.47
C LEU A 94 -4.91 3.08 -14.69
N SER A 95 -4.43 4.01 -15.54
CA SER A 95 -5.18 4.49 -16.70
C SER A 95 -5.58 3.36 -17.66
N GLY A 96 -4.74 2.33 -17.78
CA GLY A 96 -5.00 1.16 -18.62
C GLY A 96 -6.10 0.21 -18.11
N LEU A 97 -6.56 0.34 -16.87
CA LEU A 97 -7.59 -0.55 -16.31
C LEU A 97 -9.01 -0.08 -16.59
N GLY A 98 -9.22 1.22 -16.82
CA GLY A 98 -10.55 1.79 -17.07
C GLY A 98 -11.56 1.39 -15.99
N VAL A 99 -12.75 0.96 -16.43
CA VAL A 99 -13.85 0.54 -15.55
C VAL A 99 -13.49 -0.65 -14.67
N THR A 100 -12.54 -1.50 -15.07
CA THR A 100 -12.09 -2.67 -14.30
C THR A 100 -11.56 -2.30 -12.92
N THR A 101 -11.15 -1.03 -12.72
CA THR A 101 -10.78 -0.52 -11.38
C THR A 101 -11.90 -0.67 -10.36
N LYS A 102 -13.17 -0.64 -10.78
CA LYS A 102 -14.35 -0.86 -9.91
C LYS A 102 -14.46 -2.25 -9.31
N LEU A 103 -13.73 -3.25 -9.82
CA LEU A 103 -13.59 -4.56 -9.16
C LEU A 103 -12.64 -4.51 -7.95
N LEU A 104 -11.72 -3.54 -7.94
CA LEU A 104 -10.70 -3.40 -6.90
C LEU A 104 -11.04 -2.30 -5.89
N SER A 105 -11.87 -1.33 -6.29
CA SER A 105 -12.24 -0.15 -5.51
C SER A 105 -13.75 -0.01 -5.35
N THR A 106 -14.41 -1.10 -4.98
CA THR A 106 -15.86 -1.15 -4.71
C THR A 106 -16.20 -0.29 -3.49
N ASP A 107 -17.08 0.68 -3.67
CA ASP A 107 -17.69 1.40 -2.55
C ASP A 107 -19.01 0.74 -2.11
N LYS A 108 -19.74 1.39 -1.20
CA LYS A 108 -20.97 0.82 -0.66
C LYS A 108 -22.05 0.68 -1.74
N ASP A 109 -22.15 1.63 -2.66
CA ASP A 109 -23.17 1.64 -3.70
C ASP A 109 -22.85 0.57 -4.76
N ASP A 110 -21.57 0.44 -5.12
CA ASP A 110 -21.09 -0.64 -6.00
C ASP A 110 -21.36 -2.03 -5.39
N LEU A 111 -21.23 -2.18 -4.06
CA LEU A 111 -21.51 -3.44 -3.35
C LEU A 111 -22.98 -3.86 -3.45
N GLU A 112 -23.93 -2.92 -3.38
CA GLU A 112 -25.35 -3.22 -3.54
C GLU A 112 -25.66 -3.78 -4.94
N VAL A 113 -24.98 -3.25 -5.97
CA VAL A 113 -25.07 -3.79 -7.34
C VAL A 113 -24.51 -5.20 -7.39
N PHE A 114 -23.34 -5.45 -6.80
CA PHE A 114 -22.75 -6.79 -6.73
C PHE A 114 -23.68 -7.80 -6.03
N ASP A 115 -24.23 -7.46 -4.87
CA ASP A 115 -25.11 -8.34 -4.09
C ASP A 115 -26.41 -8.68 -4.83
N SER A 116 -26.89 -7.78 -5.69
CA SER A 116 -28.07 -8.03 -6.54
C SER A 116 -27.79 -9.00 -7.70
N LEU A 117 -26.53 -9.09 -8.15
CA LEU A 117 -26.10 -9.88 -9.30
C LEU A 117 -25.52 -11.24 -8.90
N PHE A 118 -24.65 -11.25 -7.90
CA PHE A 118 -23.86 -12.41 -7.52
C PHE A 118 -24.71 -13.45 -6.80
N LYS A 119 -24.46 -14.72 -7.13
CA LYS A 119 -25.05 -15.88 -6.45
C LYS A 119 -23.97 -16.91 -6.19
N ASP A 120 -24.05 -17.58 -5.04
CA ASP A 120 -23.13 -18.65 -4.68
C ASP A 120 -23.00 -19.68 -5.81
N GLY A 121 -21.76 -19.97 -6.20
CA GLY A 121 -21.43 -20.91 -7.27
C GLY A 121 -21.26 -20.28 -8.66
N MET A 122 -21.54 -19.00 -8.84
CA MET A 122 -21.24 -18.29 -10.10
C MET A 122 -19.74 -18.17 -10.35
N ARG A 123 -19.34 -18.34 -11.61
CA ARG A 123 -17.98 -18.09 -12.10
C ARG A 123 -17.79 -16.60 -12.40
N PRO A 124 -16.56 -16.08 -12.34
CA PRO A 124 -16.27 -14.67 -12.63
C PRO A 124 -16.80 -14.17 -13.98
N ASP A 125 -16.74 -15.00 -15.02
CA ASP A 125 -17.22 -14.67 -16.37
C ASP A 125 -18.75 -14.52 -16.47
N GLU A 126 -19.51 -14.98 -15.47
CA GLU A 126 -20.97 -14.93 -15.47
C GLU A 126 -21.51 -13.60 -14.92
N TRP A 127 -20.73 -12.85 -14.14
CA TRP A 127 -21.20 -11.63 -13.47
C TRP A 127 -20.33 -10.39 -13.68
N ILE A 128 -19.01 -10.53 -13.91
CA ILE A 128 -18.08 -9.39 -13.98
C ILE A 128 -18.50 -8.37 -15.05
N ASP A 129 -18.80 -8.82 -16.27
CA ASP A 129 -19.14 -7.90 -17.37
C ASP A 129 -20.45 -7.15 -17.11
N THR A 130 -21.42 -7.81 -16.49
CA THR A 130 -22.71 -7.20 -16.13
C THR A 130 -22.52 -6.20 -15.01
N TYR A 131 -21.79 -6.58 -13.96
CA TYR A 131 -21.42 -5.70 -12.85
C TYR A 131 -20.72 -4.44 -13.37
N LEU A 132 -19.64 -4.61 -14.14
CA LEU A 132 -18.85 -3.50 -14.67
C LEU A 132 -19.68 -2.54 -15.54
N LYS A 133 -20.69 -3.02 -16.27
CA LYS A 133 -21.60 -2.15 -17.04
C LYS A 133 -22.54 -1.33 -16.16
N LEU A 134 -22.89 -1.82 -14.97
CA LEU A 134 -23.80 -1.15 -14.05
C LEU A 134 -23.10 -0.14 -13.14
N VAL A 135 -21.80 -0.34 -12.87
CA VAL A 135 -20.99 0.53 -12.00
C VAL A 135 -20.07 1.51 -12.77
N ALA A 136 -20.11 1.47 -14.11
CA ALA A 136 -19.32 2.32 -15.01
C ALA A 136 -19.70 3.80 -14.95
#